data_AF-A0AAE6WAL9-F1
#
_entry.id   AF-A0AAE6WAL9-F1
#
_cell.length_a   1.000
_cell.length_b   1.000
_cell.length_c   1.000
_cell.angle_alpha   90.00
_cell.angle_beta   90.00
_cell.angle_gamma   90.00
#
_symmetry.space_group_name_H-M   'P 1'
#
loop_
_entity.id
_entity.type
_entity.pdbx_description
1 polymer ?
#
loop_
_entity_poly.entity_id
_entity_poly.type
_entity_poly.pdbx_seq_one_letter_code
_entity_poly.pdbx_strand_id
1 'polypeptide(L)'
;MSQTSRTGTPSGTSSPASEAPTPRAPVDTVHEAYSFACMRCGHGWEQEYDIQHFTDRDGHEFFLYLADGHRVPSPLSRPTCFNCGGHVVRIMQAGRVAAAQAAMHGTASGGSTARGGMAAHVPGERSDTGARAGGRRSIWSRIFGHA
;
A
#
# COMPACT_ATOMS: atom_id res chain seq x y z
N MET A 1 -27.28 50.59 64.68
CA MET A 1 -27.08 49.24 64.12
C MET A 1 -26.78 49.45 62.64
N SER A 2 -25.54 49.78 62.27
CA SER A 2 -24.55 48.80 61.76
C SER A 2 -25.17 47.98 60.63
N GLN A 3 -24.72 48.02 59.38
CA GLN A 3 -23.38 47.60 58.98
C GLN A 3 -23.06 48.06 57.54
N THR A 4 -21.77 48.34 57.35
CA THR A 4 -21.05 48.56 56.09
C THR A 4 -21.09 47.34 55.16
N SER A 5 -20.92 47.54 53.85
CA SER A 5 -20.31 46.53 52.98
C SER A 5 -19.50 47.19 51.86
N ARG A 6 -18.24 46.75 51.74
CA ARG A 6 -17.19 47.18 50.81
C ARG A 6 -17.17 46.30 49.55
N THR A 7 -16.79 46.95 48.45
CA THR A 7 -15.94 46.54 47.30
C THR A 7 -15.81 45.07 46.91
N GLY A 8 -15.95 44.80 45.61
CA GLY A 8 -15.29 43.69 44.92
C GLY A 8 -15.28 43.88 43.41
N THR A 9 -14.16 44.40 42.86
CA THR A 9 -13.86 44.34 41.41
C THR A 9 -13.27 42.95 41.12
N PRO A 10 -13.83 42.15 40.19
CA PRO A 10 -13.12 40.96 39.74
C PRO A 10 -12.00 41.37 38.77
N SER A 11 -10.76 41.21 39.23
CA SER A 11 -9.57 41.23 38.38
C SER A 11 -9.62 40.07 37.39
N GLY A 12 -9.31 40.37 36.13
CA GLY A 12 -9.19 39.39 35.08
C GLY A 12 -8.15 38.32 35.41
N THR A 13 -8.53 37.07 35.19
CA THR A 13 -7.58 35.98 34.98
C THR A 13 -7.55 35.74 33.48
N SER A 14 -6.51 36.23 32.83
CA SER A 14 -6.11 35.75 31.51
C SER A 14 -5.81 34.25 31.63
N SER A 15 -6.61 33.44 30.97
CA SER A 15 -6.25 32.04 30.68
C SER A 15 -4.88 32.03 30.01
N PRO A 16 -3.91 31.21 30.46
CA PRO A 16 -2.83 30.86 29.55
C PRO A 16 -3.49 30.19 28.35
N ALA A 17 -3.29 30.79 27.18
CA ALA A 17 -3.60 30.15 25.91
C ALA A 17 -3.02 28.74 25.98
N SER A 18 -3.89 27.76 25.75
CA SER A 18 -3.52 26.36 25.64
C SER A 18 -2.51 26.26 24.51
N GLU A 19 -1.23 26.30 24.83
CA GLU A 19 -0.15 26.02 23.89
C GLU A 19 -0.44 24.62 23.37
N ALA A 20 -0.93 24.55 22.13
CA ALA A 20 -1.27 23.30 21.51
C ALA A 20 0.00 22.44 21.55
N PRO A 21 -0.05 21.21 22.10
CA PRO A 21 1.10 20.33 22.06
C PRO A 21 1.57 20.23 20.62
N THR A 22 2.83 20.62 20.35
CA THR A 22 3.44 20.45 19.04
C THR A 22 3.24 18.99 18.62
N PRO A 23 2.69 18.71 17.42
CA PRO A 23 2.59 17.35 16.94
C PRO A 23 3.98 16.73 17.04
N ARG A 24 4.12 15.68 17.86
CA ARG A 24 5.42 15.02 18.02
C ARG A 24 5.74 14.41 16.67
N ALA A 25 6.77 14.92 16.01
CA ALA A 25 7.28 14.33 14.78
C ALA A 25 7.69 12.88 15.06
N PRO A 26 7.59 11.98 14.07
CA PRO A 26 8.10 10.62 14.23
C PRO A 26 9.60 10.64 14.54
N VAL A 27 10.05 9.70 15.36
CA VAL A 27 11.49 9.53 15.65
C VAL A 27 12.25 9.08 14.41
N ASP A 28 11.61 8.24 13.60
CA ASP A 28 12.06 7.86 12.28
C ASP A 28 10.87 7.42 11.40
N THR A 29 11.10 7.25 10.10
CA THR A 29 10.13 6.69 9.17
C THR A 29 10.82 5.68 8.28
N VAL A 30 10.25 4.48 8.20
CA VAL A 30 10.72 3.40 7.33
C VAL A 30 9.76 3.24 6.17
N HIS A 31 10.29 3.20 4.95
CA HIS A 31 9.51 2.90 3.75
C HIS A 31 9.57 1.40 3.48
N GLU A 32 8.43 0.72 3.55
CA GLU A 32 8.34 -0.71 3.31
C GLU A 32 7.24 -1.07 2.35
N ALA A 33 7.54 -2.04 1.48
CA ALA A 33 6.60 -2.56 0.52
C ALA A 33 6.32 -4.04 0.79
N TYR A 34 5.04 -4.41 0.69
CA TYR A 34 4.61 -5.79 0.90
C TYR A 34 3.81 -6.31 -0.28
N SER A 35 4.01 -7.59 -0.58
CA SER A 35 3.15 -8.34 -1.49
C SER A 35 2.10 -9.11 -0.71
N PHE A 36 0.87 -9.11 -1.20
CA PHE A 36 -0.26 -9.81 -0.61
C PHE A 36 -0.84 -10.81 -1.60
N ALA A 37 -1.30 -11.96 -1.10
CA ALA A 37 -2.00 -12.96 -1.89
C ALA A 37 -3.21 -13.50 -1.12
N CYS A 38 -4.41 -13.31 -1.66
CA CYS A 38 -5.63 -13.85 -1.10
C CYS A 38 -5.74 -15.35 -1.37
N MET A 39 -5.79 -16.17 -0.32
CA MET A 39 -5.92 -17.62 -0.46
C MET A 39 -7.36 -18.06 -0.78
N ARG A 40 -8.34 -17.13 -0.75
CA ARG A 40 -9.73 -17.39 -1.13
C ARG A 40 -9.99 -17.22 -2.63
N CYS A 41 -9.54 -16.12 -3.22
CA CYS A 41 -9.83 -15.81 -4.63
C CYS A 41 -8.59 -15.74 -5.54
N GLY A 42 -7.39 -15.93 -4.99
CA GLY A 42 -6.13 -15.89 -5.73
C GLY A 42 -5.65 -14.49 -6.13
N HIS A 43 -6.39 -13.44 -5.80
CA HIS A 43 -5.97 -12.07 -6.11
C HIS A 43 -4.71 -11.69 -5.33
N GLY A 44 -3.71 -11.16 -6.05
CA GLY A 44 -2.48 -10.64 -5.47
C GLY A 44 -2.27 -9.18 -5.83
N TRP A 45 -1.74 -8.42 -4.88
CA TRP A 45 -1.42 -7.00 -5.02
C TRP A 45 -0.15 -6.67 -4.22
N GLU A 46 0.50 -5.56 -4.55
CA GLU A 46 1.61 -5.00 -3.76
C GLU A 46 1.22 -3.60 -3.31
N GLN A 47 1.70 -3.18 -2.14
CA GLN A 47 1.44 -1.85 -1.59
C GLN A 47 2.67 -1.37 -0.82
N GLU A 48 3.00 -0.10 -1.03
CA GLU A 48 4.01 0.65 -0.30
C GLU A 48 3.39 1.31 0.94
N TYR A 49 4.18 1.36 2.01
CA TYR A 49 3.80 1.93 3.29
C TYR A 49 4.92 2.80 3.86
N ASP A 50 4.52 3.90 4.50
CA ASP A 50 5.36 4.64 5.43
C ASP A 50 5.04 4.16 6.85
N ILE A 51 6.02 3.56 7.51
CA ILE A 51 5.93 3.11 8.90
C ILE A 51 6.62 4.17 9.75
N GLN A 52 5.82 5.02 10.38
CA GLN A 52 6.31 6.08 11.25
C GLN A 52 6.48 5.55 12.67
N HIS A 53 7.69 5.66 13.19
CA HIS A 53 8.03 5.26 14.55
C HIS A 53 7.83 6.44 15.49
N PHE A 54 7.22 6.19 16.65
CA PHE A 54 7.03 7.18 17.69
C PHE A 54 7.44 6.62 19.03
N THR A 55 7.87 7.53 19.90
CA THR A 55 8.06 7.27 21.32
C THR A 55 7.17 8.23 22.08
N ASP A 56 6.38 7.72 23.03
CA ASP A 56 5.54 8.57 23.89
C ASP A 56 6.37 9.30 24.97
N ARG A 57 5.70 9.89 25.96
CA ARG A 57 6.37 10.63 27.04
C ARG A 57 6.96 9.72 28.11
N ASP A 58 6.43 8.50 28.23
CA ASP A 58 6.84 7.49 29.19
C ASP A 58 7.93 6.57 28.61
N GLY A 59 8.25 6.73 27.32
CA GLY A 59 9.28 5.97 26.60
C GLY A 59 8.74 4.77 25.84
N HIS A 60 7.41 4.60 25.73
CA HIS A 60 6.82 3.49 24.99
C HIS A 60 6.80 3.77 23.48
N GLU A 61 7.22 2.76 22.72
CA GLU A 61 7.23 2.82 21.27
C GLU A 61 5.88 2.42 20.67
N PHE A 62 5.46 3.14 19.63
CA PHE A 62 4.31 2.77 18.82
C PHE A 62 4.49 3.16 17.36
N PHE A 63 3.72 2.52 16.49
CA PHE A 63 3.85 2.62 15.05
C PHE A 63 2.59 3.21 14.43
N LEU A 64 2.74 4.12 13.48
CA LEU A 64 1.67 4.51 12.57
C LEU A 64 2.01 4.02 11.17
N TYR A 65 1.04 3.36 10.54
CA TYR A 65 1.15 2.89 9.17
C TYR A 65 0.40 3.86 8.27
N LEU A 66 1.05 4.29 7.20
CA LEU A 66 0.44 5.10 6.16
C LEU A 66 0.58 4.38 4.83
N ALA A 67 -0.47 4.42 4.01
CA ALA A 67 -0.44 4.02 2.62
C ALA A 67 -0.81 5.25 1.79
N ASP A 68 0.04 5.63 0.83
CA ASP A 68 -0.15 6.84 0.02
C ASP A 68 -0.38 8.09 0.88
N GLY A 69 0.35 8.22 1.99
CA GLY A 69 0.19 9.31 2.97
C GLY A 69 -1.07 9.25 3.84
N HIS A 70 -1.93 8.24 3.71
CA HIS A 70 -3.16 8.08 4.50
C HIS A 70 -2.97 7.04 5.61
N ARG A 71 -3.41 7.37 6.83
CA ARG A 71 -3.32 6.45 7.97
C ARG A 71 -4.19 5.22 7.74
N VAL A 72 -3.58 4.04 7.86
CA VAL A 72 -4.24 2.74 7.72
C VAL A 72 -4.02 1.88 8.98
N PRO A 73 -4.87 0.85 9.21
CA PRO A 73 -4.55 -0.18 10.19
C PRO A 73 -3.21 -0.87 9.84
N SER A 74 -2.56 -1.48 10.84
CA SER A 74 -1.35 -2.26 10.58
C SER A 74 -1.63 -3.33 9.51
N PRO A 75 -0.92 -3.33 8.36
CA PRO A 75 -1.14 -4.27 7.27
C PRO A 75 -0.83 -5.72 7.67
N LEU A 76 -0.11 -5.90 8.77
CA LEU A 76 0.29 -7.21 9.32
C LEU A 76 -0.77 -7.81 10.26
N SER A 77 -1.74 -7.02 10.73
CA SER A 77 -2.69 -7.46 11.75
C SER A 77 -3.85 -8.29 11.18
N ARG A 78 -4.55 -7.78 10.16
CA ARG A 78 -5.67 -8.50 9.51
C ARG A 78 -5.94 -7.97 8.10
N PRO A 79 -5.06 -8.22 7.13
CA PRO A 79 -5.28 -7.80 5.75
C PRO A 79 -6.60 -8.34 5.20
N THR A 80 -7.37 -7.47 4.54
CA THR A 80 -8.63 -7.83 3.89
C THR A 80 -8.47 -7.68 2.39
N CYS A 81 -8.77 -8.74 1.65
CA CYS A 81 -8.71 -8.70 0.20
C CYS A 81 -9.79 -7.76 -0.35
N PHE A 82 -9.40 -6.65 -0.97
CA PHE A 82 -10.36 -5.68 -1.54
C PHE A 82 -11.18 -6.24 -2.72
N ASN A 83 -10.72 -7.33 -3.34
CA ASN A 83 -11.45 -7.98 -4.43
C ASN A 83 -12.61 -8.88 -3.94
N CYS A 84 -12.51 -9.52 -2.77
CA CYS A 84 -13.52 -10.50 -2.32
C CYS A 84 -13.92 -10.43 -0.84
N GLY A 85 -13.34 -9.51 -0.06
CA GLY A 85 -13.56 -9.36 1.37
C GLY A 85 -12.97 -10.48 2.24
N GLY A 86 -12.22 -11.43 1.68
CA GLY A 86 -11.61 -12.51 2.45
C GLY A 86 -10.46 -12.04 3.34
N HIS A 87 -10.31 -12.64 4.52
CA HIS A 87 -9.27 -12.30 5.50
C HIS A 87 -8.10 -13.31 5.56
N VAL A 88 -8.20 -14.39 4.80
CA VAL A 88 -7.13 -15.38 4.67
C VAL A 88 -6.19 -14.91 3.57
N VAL A 89 -5.27 -14.04 3.94
CA VAL A 89 -4.32 -13.37 3.03
C VAL A 89 -2.90 -13.66 3.52
N ARG A 90 -2.03 -14.09 2.59
CA ARG A 90 -0.61 -14.27 2.85
C ARG A 90 0.13 -12.98 2.55
N ILE A 91 1.01 -12.56 3.45
CA ILE A 91 1.89 -11.40 3.29
C ILE A 91 3.29 -11.91 2.99
N MET A 92 3.98 -11.27 2.05
CA MET A 92 5.31 -11.61 1.59
C MET A 92 6.10 -10.32 1.35
N GLN A 93 7.41 -10.44 1.13
CA GLN A 93 8.23 -9.32 0.66
C GLN A 93 7.68 -8.77 -0.68
N ALA A 94 7.92 -7.49 -0.95
CA ALA A 94 7.65 -6.87 -2.26
C ALA A 94 8.24 -7.66 -3.45
N GLY A 95 7.66 -7.47 -4.63
CA GLY A 95 8.06 -8.10 -5.89
C GLY A 95 7.56 -9.53 -6.10
N ARG A 96 6.88 -10.15 -5.13
CA ARG A 96 6.39 -11.53 -5.27
C ARG A 96 5.19 -11.64 -6.19
N VAL A 97 4.29 -10.66 -6.17
CA VAL A 97 3.13 -10.63 -7.07
C VAL A 97 3.60 -10.28 -8.48
N ALA A 98 4.49 -9.31 -8.61
CA ALA A 98 5.09 -8.95 -9.90
C ALA A 98 5.79 -10.15 -10.55
N ALA A 99 6.63 -10.87 -9.80
CA ALA A 99 7.30 -12.07 -10.29
C ALA A 99 6.32 -13.18 -10.71
N ALA A 100 5.25 -13.40 -9.96
CA ALA A 100 4.23 -14.40 -10.30
C ALA A 100 3.49 -14.04 -11.59
N GLN A 101 3.11 -12.76 -11.77
CA GLN A 101 2.48 -12.29 -13.01
C GLN A 101 3.43 -12.46 -14.20
N ALA A 102 4.69 -12.05 -14.07
CA ALA A 102 5.70 -12.21 -15.10
C ALA A 102 5.88 -13.68 -15.51
N ALA A 103 5.90 -14.61 -14.56
CA ALA A 103 5.98 -16.05 -14.87
C ALA A 103 4.77 -16.54 -15.67
N MET A 104 3.55 -16.12 -15.33
CA MET A 104 2.34 -16.47 -16.09
C MET A 104 2.37 -15.91 -17.51
N HIS A 105 2.87 -14.69 -17.70
CA HIS A 105 2.99 -14.07 -19.02
C HIS A 105 4.14 -14.68 -19.84
N GLY A 106 5.26 -15.01 -19.21
CA GLY A 106 6.42 -15.64 -19.83
C GLY A 106 6.17 -17.06 -20.33
N THR A 107 5.25 -17.80 -19.69
CA THR A 107 4.83 -19.12 -20.20
C THR A 107 4.05 -19.07 -21.51
N ALA A 108 3.51 -17.91 -21.91
CA ALA A 108 2.90 -17.73 -23.24
C ALA A 108 3.92 -17.45 -24.35
N SER A 109 5.18 -17.16 -23.99
CA SER A 109 6.29 -16.92 -24.93
C SER A 109 7.40 -17.97 -24.81
N GLY A 110 7.06 -19.16 -24.30
CA GLY A 110 7.94 -20.32 -24.17
C GLY A 110 7.95 -21.23 -25.41
N GLY A 111 7.93 -20.65 -26.61
CA GLY A 111 8.43 -21.32 -27.80
C GLY A 111 9.94 -21.13 -27.88
N SER A 112 10.69 -22.23 -27.75
CA SER A 112 12.11 -22.36 -28.08
C SER A 112 13.14 -21.63 -27.20
N THR A 113 13.58 -22.31 -26.12
CA THR A 113 15.02 -22.42 -25.86
C THR A 113 15.49 -23.80 -26.29
N ALA A 114 15.83 -23.93 -27.58
CA ALA A 114 16.65 -25.03 -28.05
C ALA A 114 18.05 -24.87 -27.45
N ARG A 115 18.47 -25.82 -26.62
CA ARG A 115 19.88 -26.05 -26.31
C ARG A 115 20.34 -27.30 -27.07
N GLY A 116 21.18 -27.09 -28.08
CA GLY A 116 22.19 -28.05 -28.54
C GLY A 116 21.90 -28.86 -29.81
N GLY A 117 22.62 -28.54 -30.90
CA GLY A 117 22.79 -29.43 -32.06
C GLY A 117 22.99 -28.68 -33.38
N MET A 118 24.20 -28.74 -33.95
CA MET A 118 24.57 -28.16 -35.25
C MET A 118 23.63 -28.58 -36.38
N ALA A 119 23.14 -27.65 -37.20
CA ALA A 119 22.78 -27.90 -38.60
C ALA A 119 22.64 -26.59 -39.39
N ALA A 120 23.04 -26.67 -40.66
CA ALA A 120 23.26 -25.59 -41.60
C ALA A 120 22.01 -24.79 -41.99
N HIS A 121 22.28 -23.56 -42.43
CA HIS A 121 21.39 -22.60 -43.05
C HIS A 121 20.73 -23.08 -44.35
N VAL A 122 19.41 -22.87 -44.49
CA VAL A 122 18.72 -22.60 -45.78
C VAL A 122 17.56 -21.62 -45.51
N PRO A 123 17.40 -20.52 -46.27
CA PRO A 123 16.24 -19.64 -46.14
C PRO A 123 15.14 -20.07 -47.12
N GLY A 124 13.90 -20.06 -46.66
CA GLY A 124 12.70 -20.31 -47.46
C GLY A 124 11.61 -19.31 -47.10
N GLU A 125 10.94 -18.78 -48.10
CA GLU A 125 10.35 -17.44 -48.15
C GLU A 125 8.82 -17.46 -47.97
N ARG A 126 8.34 -16.48 -47.18
CA ARG A 126 7.09 -15.67 -47.22
C ARG A 126 5.68 -16.28 -47.38
N SER A 127 4.76 -15.64 -46.62
CA SER A 127 3.34 -15.29 -46.90
C SER A 127 2.32 -16.08 -46.07
N ASP A 128 1.18 -15.57 -45.59
CA ASP A 128 0.64 -14.25 -45.25
C ASP A 128 -0.63 -14.54 -44.39
N THR A 129 -1.11 -13.53 -43.67
CA THR A 129 -2.50 -13.29 -43.23
C THR A 129 -3.14 -14.15 -42.14
N GLY A 130 -3.63 -13.48 -41.08
CA GLY A 130 -4.59 -14.08 -40.16
C GLY A 130 -4.85 -13.30 -38.86
N ALA A 131 -5.25 -12.03 -38.94
CA ALA A 131 -5.76 -11.30 -37.78
C ALA A 131 -7.08 -11.91 -37.26
N ARG A 132 -7.18 -12.15 -35.94
CA ARG A 132 -8.42 -11.90 -35.17
C ARG A 132 -8.10 -11.39 -33.77
N ALA A 133 -8.35 -10.10 -33.58
CA ALA A 133 -8.35 -9.41 -32.31
C ALA A 133 -9.44 -9.97 -31.38
N GLY A 134 -9.04 -10.49 -30.23
CA GLY A 134 -9.91 -10.82 -29.11
C GLY A 134 -9.66 -9.84 -27.97
N GLY A 135 -10.50 -8.82 -27.87
CA GLY A 135 -10.38 -7.77 -26.86
C GLY A 135 -10.40 -8.34 -25.44
N ARG A 136 -9.32 -8.12 -24.70
CA ARG A 136 -9.29 -8.31 -23.25
C ARG A 136 -9.36 -6.93 -22.61
N ARG A 137 -10.59 -6.54 -22.28
CA ARG A 137 -10.91 -5.40 -21.40
C ARG A 137 -10.05 -5.48 -20.13
N SER A 138 -9.10 -4.56 -20.00
CA SER A 138 -8.35 -4.36 -18.77
C SER A 138 -9.33 -3.84 -17.71
N ILE A 139 -9.59 -4.66 -16.69
CA ILE A 139 -10.39 -4.30 -15.51
C ILE A 139 -9.76 -3.11 -14.74
N TRP A 140 -8.51 -2.78 -15.06
CA TRP A 140 -7.73 -1.68 -14.49
C TRP A 140 -8.30 -0.26 -14.69
N SER A 141 -9.26 -0.04 -15.60
CA SER A 141 -9.79 1.31 -15.88
C SER A 141 -11.03 1.74 -15.07
N ARG A 142 -11.44 1.00 -14.03
CA ARG A 142 -12.69 1.32 -13.30
C ARG A 142 -12.57 1.57 -11.79
N ILE A 143 -11.38 1.56 -11.22
CA ILE A 143 -11.21 1.69 -9.76
C ILE A 143 -10.48 2.99 -9.36
N PHE A 144 -9.67 3.58 -10.24
CA PHE A 144 -9.05 4.90 -10.01
C PHE A 144 -9.84 5.98 -10.73
N GLY A 145 -10.86 6.51 -10.04
CA GLY A 145 -11.57 7.71 -10.46
C GLY A 145 -10.62 8.90 -10.51
N HIS A 146 -10.65 9.60 -11.65
CA HIS A 146 -10.06 10.92 -11.82
C HIS A 146 -10.67 11.91 -10.80
N ALA A 147 -9.80 12.68 -10.15
CA ALA A 147 -10.11 14.03 -9.70
C ALA A 147 -9.45 15.01 -10.69
#